data_AF-A0A0C3BEC6-F1
#
_entry.id   AF-A0A0C3BEC6-F1
#
_cell.length_a   1.000
_cell.length_b   1.000
_cell.length_c   1.000
_cell.angle_alpha   90.00
_cell.angle_beta   90.00
_cell.angle_gamma   90.00
#
_symmetry.space_group_name_H-M   'P 1'
#
loop_
_entity.id
_entity.type
_entity.pdbx_description
1 polymer ?
#
loop_
_entity_poly.entity_id
_entity_poly.type
_entity_poly.pdbx_seq_one_letter_code
_entity_poly.pdbx_strand_id
1 'polypeptide(L)'
;MTRQLTLIGESSVARDSADYTSNLAPQPRNYFPKNMVERSGKYTPPSVHRPTSDMLVLYQPDDPTVGFKSMSSIKNPNRAFIVLNPWLHPSDIFIPHVNNYRAARYVNVLNPQQVLVYVAGSCIDYGHPSARAAWSLIFRPEAPEANVTCRLEQDGPQTQHRAELRGAIAALQYRQWHTEGFRSFVIATNSDYVVRGATEFAWKWEKNGWKNPQDGYPVANRALWEKLMKEVRKLESIGVEPKFWHISSEWNESAFEMAEAGTQLQDVDTSFQKVVGVLV
;
A
#
# COMPACT_ATOMS: atom_id res chain seq x y z
N MET A 1 -65.69 9.36 -42.31
CA MET A 1 -66.53 10.40 -41.68
C MET A 1 -66.43 10.24 -40.17
N THR A 2 -66.25 11.37 -39.48
CA THR A 2 -66.69 11.59 -38.08
C THR A 2 -65.70 11.32 -36.93
N ARG A 3 -65.14 12.45 -36.46
CA ARG A 3 -64.98 12.96 -35.07
C ARG A 3 -63.86 12.46 -34.13
N GLN A 4 -63.03 13.45 -33.79
CA GLN A 4 -62.54 13.83 -32.45
C GLN A 4 -63.38 13.29 -31.26
N LEU A 5 -62.74 12.92 -30.15
CA LEU A 5 -62.56 13.79 -28.97
C LEU A 5 -61.80 13.08 -27.82
N THR A 6 -60.74 13.77 -27.41
CA THR A 6 -60.20 14.01 -26.06
C THR A 6 -61.04 13.53 -24.87
N LEU A 7 -60.39 12.96 -23.83
CA LEU A 7 -60.20 13.57 -22.49
C LEU A 7 -59.64 12.56 -21.46
N ILE A 8 -58.50 12.97 -20.87
CA ILE A 8 -58.14 13.09 -19.44
C ILE A 8 -58.73 12.09 -18.42
N GLY A 9 -57.86 11.52 -17.58
CA GLY A 9 -58.28 10.97 -16.29
C GLY A 9 -57.10 10.43 -15.46
N GLU A 10 -56.75 11.16 -14.40
CA GLU A 10 -55.68 10.88 -13.46
C GLU A 10 -55.95 9.67 -12.52
N SER A 11 -54.84 9.18 -11.96
CA SER A 11 -54.66 8.77 -10.56
C SER A 11 -54.78 7.29 -10.16
N SER A 12 -53.83 6.97 -9.27
CA SER A 12 -53.90 6.04 -8.13
C SER A 12 -53.34 4.61 -8.28
N VAL A 13 -52.13 4.47 -7.71
CA VAL A 13 -51.75 3.55 -6.61
C VAL A 13 -52.12 2.06 -6.73
N ALA A 14 -51.04 1.28 -6.88
CA ALA A 14 -50.71 -0.03 -6.30
C ALA A 14 -51.63 -1.25 -6.53
N ARG A 15 -51.07 -2.31 -7.14
CA ARG A 15 -50.58 -3.52 -6.44
C ARG A 15 -50.21 -4.65 -7.43
N ASP A 16 -49.20 -5.41 -7.00
CA ASP A 16 -48.95 -6.84 -7.25
C ASP A 16 -48.75 -7.36 -8.69
N SER A 17 -47.57 -7.92 -8.96
CA SER A 17 -47.36 -9.38 -8.85
C SER A 17 -46.03 -9.87 -9.49
N ALA A 18 -45.43 -10.84 -8.80
CA ALA A 18 -44.65 -11.99 -9.29
C ALA A 18 -43.34 -11.71 -10.07
N ASP A 19 -42.17 -11.95 -9.46
CA ASP A 19 -41.52 -13.26 -9.22
C ASP A 19 -40.47 -13.56 -10.29
N TYR A 20 -39.21 -13.38 -9.94
CA TYR A 20 -38.11 -14.15 -10.51
C TYR A 20 -37.20 -14.62 -9.38
N THR A 21 -37.54 -15.77 -8.82
CA THR A 21 -36.66 -16.53 -7.93
C THR A 21 -35.64 -17.30 -8.79
N SER A 22 -34.35 -17.16 -8.48
CA SER A 22 -33.37 -18.22 -8.76
C SER A 22 -32.28 -18.24 -7.68
N ASN A 23 -32.50 -19.12 -6.71
CA ASN A 23 -31.53 -20.00 -6.04
C ASN A 23 -30.10 -19.48 -5.82
N LEU A 24 -29.86 -18.88 -4.64
CA LEU A 24 -28.54 -18.83 -4.01
C LEU A 24 -28.39 -20.02 -3.05
N ALA A 25 -27.34 -20.80 -3.27
CA ALA A 25 -26.90 -21.87 -2.37
C ALA A 25 -26.49 -21.30 -0.99
N PRO A 26 -26.63 -22.08 0.11
CA PRO A 26 -26.36 -21.58 1.45
C PRO A 26 -24.85 -21.40 1.69
N GLN A 27 -24.47 -20.20 2.15
CA GLN A 27 -23.13 -19.86 2.61
C GLN A 27 -22.72 -20.76 3.81
N PRO A 28 -21.46 -21.25 3.89
CA PRO A 28 -21.01 -22.03 5.04
C PRO A 28 -20.90 -21.14 6.28
N ARG A 29 -21.43 -21.66 7.41
CA ARG A 29 -21.46 -21.01 8.72
C ARG A 29 -20.05 -20.75 9.23
N ASN A 30 -19.76 -19.47 9.50
CA ASN A 30 -18.61 -19.03 10.29
C ASN A 30 -18.67 -19.65 11.70
N TYR A 31 -17.75 -20.56 12.00
CA TYR A 31 -17.49 -21.04 13.35
C TYR A 31 -16.40 -20.16 13.97
N PHE A 32 -16.80 -19.07 14.62
CA PHE A 32 -15.95 -18.36 15.58
C PHE A 32 -16.31 -18.83 16.99
N PRO A 33 -15.35 -19.25 17.83
CA PRO A 33 -15.63 -19.52 19.23
C PRO A 33 -16.04 -18.22 19.94
N LYS A 34 -17.31 -18.16 20.35
CA LYS A 34 -17.85 -17.17 21.27
C LYS A 34 -17.13 -17.32 22.61
N ASN A 35 -16.25 -16.38 22.95
CA ASN A 35 -15.94 -15.91 24.31
C ASN A 35 -14.72 -14.96 24.27
N MET A 36 -14.92 -13.70 23.87
CA MET A 36 -14.12 -12.59 24.43
C MET A 36 -15.04 -11.40 24.69
N VAL A 37 -15.17 -11.15 25.99
CA VAL A 37 -15.90 -10.10 26.70
C VAL A 37 -15.75 -8.73 26.04
N GLU A 38 -16.87 -8.04 25.83
CA GLU A 38 -16.94 -6.60 25.58
C GLU A 38 -16.15 -5.85 26.65
N ARG A 39 -15.06 -5.18 26.25
CA ARG A 39 -14.52 -4.05 27.00
C ARG A 39 -14.44 -2.86 26.06
N SER A 40 -15.33 -1.91 26.32
CA SER A 40 -15.28 -0.53 25.85
C SER A 40 -13.98 0.14 26.31
N GLY A 41 -12.90 -0.10 25.59
CA GLY A 41 -11.64 0.63 25.72
C GLY A 41 -11.52 1.61 24.57
N LYS A 42 -11.61 2.91 24.83
CA LYS A 42 -11.17 3.93 23.88
C LYS A 42 -9.72 3.65 23.52
N TYR A 43 -9.44 3.43 22.24
CA TYR A 43 -8.07 3.37 21.73
C TYR A 43 -7.34 4.64 22.15
N THR A 44 -6.34 4.46 23.01
CA THR A 44 -5.39 5.50 23.38
C THR A 44 -4.17 5.28 22.49
N PRO A 45 -3.91 6.13 21.50
CA PRO A 45 -2.73 5.97 20.66
C PRO A 45 -1.49 6.00 21.57
N PRO A 46 -0.52 5.10 21.37
CA PRO A 46 0.72 5.14 22.15
C PRO A 46 1.34 6.52 21.97
N SER A 47 1.43 7.24 23.08
CA SER A 47 2.16 8.49 23.23
C SER A 47 3.51 8.36 22.52
N VAL A 48 3.77 9.27 21.57
CA VAL A 48 5.07 9.61 20.97
C VAL A 48 6.00 8.42 20.88
N HIS A 49 6.10 7.82 19.70
CA HIS A 49 7.00 6.72 19.36
C HIS A 49 8.43 7.02 19.86
N ARG A 50 8.70 6.70 21.13
CA ARG A 50 10.01 6.33 21.59
C ARG A 50 10.19 4.95 21.00
N PRO A 51 11.14 4.75 20.09
CA PRO A 51 11.51 3.40 19.70
C PRO A 51 11.69 2.57 20.97
N THR A 52 11.04 1.42 21.04
CA THR A 52 11.37 0.44 22.09
C THR A 52 12.86 0.15 22.00
N SER A 53 13.46 -0.28 23.11
CA SER A 53 14.92 -0.49 23.26
C SER A 53 15.58 -1.31 22.14
N ASP A 54 14.78 -1.99 21.31
CA ASP A 54 15.16 -2.90 20.23
C ASP A 54 14.93 -2.36 18.79
N MET A 55 14.36 -1.15 18.58
CA MET A 55 14.03 -0.68 17.21
C MET A 55 14.22 0.83 16.98
N LEU A 56 15.44 1.27 16.70
CA LEU A 56 15.69 2.66 16.27
C LEU A 56 15.24 2.89 14.81
N VAL A 57 14.30 3.82 14.62
CA VAL A 57 14.04 4.44 13.30
C VAL A 57 15.04 5.58 13.12
N LEU A 58 15.97 5.41 12.19
CA LEU A 58 16.95 6.43 11.87
C LEU A 58 16.55 7.14 10.60
N TYR A 59 16.48 8.46 10.67
CA TYR A 59 16.38 9.33 9.51
C TYR A 59 17.78 9.61 8.97
N GLN A 60 18.04 9.15 7.75
CA GLN A 60 19.30 9.42 7.06
C GLN A 60 19.06 10.36 5.89
N PRO A 61 19.87 11.44 5.73
CA PRO A 61 19.83 12.24 4.51
C PRO A 61 20.26 11.38 3.31
N ASP A 62 19.67 11.63 2.15
CA ASP A 62 20.09 10.97 0.90
C ASP A 62 21.58 11.27 0.64
N ASP A 63 22.39 10.22 0.46
CA ASP A 63 23.81 10.37 0.15
C ASP A 63 23.99 10.97 -1.27
N PRO A 64 24.50 12.21 -1.38
CA PRO A 64 24.67 12.89 -2.67
C PRO A 64 25.83 12.32 -3.49
N THR A 65 26.70 11.48 -2.92
CA THR A 65 27.90 10.95 -3.58
C THR A 65 27.62 9.72 -4.46
N VAL A 66 26.44 9.11 -4.33
CA VAL A 66 25.94 8.09 -5.26
C VAL A 66 25.41 8.78 -6.51
N GLY A 67 26.33 9.35 -7.29
CA GLY A 67 26.05 9.94 -8.60
C GLY A 67 25.43 8.89 -9.53
N PHE A 68 24.62 9.35 -10.49
CA PHE A 68 24.07 8.58 -11.60
C PHE A 68 25.21 8.02 -12.50
N LYS A 69 26.02 7.09 -12.01
CA LYS A 69 26.73 6.17 -12.90
C LYS A 69 25.68 5.19 -13.39
N SER A 70 25.29 5.36 -14.66
CA SER A 70 24.52 4.43 -15.50
C SER A 70 24.23 3.11 -14.78
N MET A 71 23.20 3.10 -13.92
CA MET A 71 22.72 1.85 -13.36
C MET A 71 22.15 1.10 -14.55
N SER A 72 22.60 -0.15 -14.75
CA SER A 72 22.21 -1.01 -15.85
C SER A 72 20.69 -0.96 -16.07
N SER A 73 20.27 -1.07 -17.34
CA SER A 73 18.86 -1.17 -17.71
C SER A 73 18.13 -2.17 -16.81
N ILE A 74 16.91 -1.81 -16.38
CA ILE A 74 16.05 -2.63 -15.54
C ILE A 74 15.95 -4.04 -16.14
N LYS A 75 16.33 -5.06 -15.36
CA LYS A 75 16.44 -6.44 -15.85
C LYS A 75 15.07 -7.07 -16.16
N ASN A 76 14.02 -6.63 -15.47
CA ASN A 76 12.65 -7.08 -15.69
C ASN A 76 11.67 -5.90 -15.69
N PRO A 77 11.17 -5.46 -16.87
CA PRO A 77 10.23 -4.33 -16.91
C PRO A 77 8.89 -4.65 -16.25
N ASN A 78 8.51 -5.93 -16.16
CA ASN A 78 7.24 -6.33 -15.56
C ASN A 78 7.46 -6.81 -14.12
N ARG A 79 7.03 -5.99 -13.17
CA ARG A 79 7.17 -6.23 -11.72
C ARG A 79 5.88 -6.65 -11.05
N ALA A 80 4.85 -6.96 -11.83
CA ALA A 80 3.61 -7.43 -11.26
C ALA A 80 3.84 -8.77 -10.54
N PHE A 81 3.41 -8.84 -9.29
CA PHE A 81 3.22 -10.13 -8.63
C PHE A 81 1.93 -10.74 -9.13
N ILE A 82 2.03 -11.89 -9.79
CA ILE A 82 0.88 -12.57 -10.39
C ILE A 82 0.57 -13.80 -9.55
N VAL A 83 -0.65 -13.87 -9.04
CA VAL A 83 -1.19 -15.06 -8.38
C VAL A 83 -1.88 -15.94 -9.42
N LEU A 84 -1.62 -17.24 -9.38
CA LEU A 84 -2.25 -18.21 -10.30
C LEU A 84 -3.76 -18.33 -10.07
N ASN A 85 -4.19 -18.11 -8.82
CA ASN A 85 -5.59 -18.07 -8.43
C ASN A 85 -5.89 -16.69 -7.80
N PRO A 86 -6.66 -15.82 -8.48
CA PRO A 86 -7.02 -14.49 -8.00
C PRO A 86 -7.84 -14.49 -6.70
N TRP A 87 -8.46 -15.61 -6.34
CA TRP A 87 -9.29 -15.75 -5.14
C TRP A 87 -8.49 -16.11 -3.89
N LEU A 88 -7.19 -16.39 -4.01
CA LEU A 88 -6.35 -16.67 -2.84
C LEU A 88 -6.09 -15.39 -2.06
N HIS A 89 -6.36 -15.45 -0.76
CA HIS A 89 -6.06 -14.36 0.15
C HIS A 89 -4.53 -14.24 0.32
N PRO A 90 -3.98 -13.03 0.54
CA PRO A 90 -2.56 -12.85 0.86
C PRO A 90 -2.05 -13.75 1.99
N SER A 91 -2.87 -14.03 3.00
CA SER A 91 -2.53 -14.95 4.10
C SER A 91 -2.46 -16.43 3.69
N ASP A 92 -3.08 -16.84 2.59
CA ASP A 92 -2.98 -18.21 2.08
C ASP A 92 -1.64 -18.46 1.38
N ILE A 93 -1.04 -17.38 0.86
CA ILE A 93 0.22 -17.41 0.11
C ILE A 93 1.39 -17.05 1.02
N PHE A 94 1.21 -16.07 1.90
CA PHE A 94 2.23 -15.53 2.78
C PHE A 94 1.83 -15.73 4.25
N ILE A 95 2.47 -16.68 4.90
CA ILE A 95 2.21 -17.00 6.30
C ILE A 95 3.30 -16.43 7.21
N PRO A 96 3.00 -16.13 8.48
CA PRO A 96 4.00 -15.84 9.48
C PRO A 96 5.03 -16.97 9.55
N HIS A 97 6.31 -16.65 9.30
CA HIS A 97 7.40 -17.60 9.40
C HIS A 97 8.63 -16.93 9.99
N VAL A 98 9.23 -17.58 10.98
CA VAL A 98 10.50 -17.18 11.59
C VAL A 98 11.64 -17.74 10.75
N ASN A 99 12.38 -16.88 10.06
CA ASN A 99 13.63 -17.27 9.44
C ASN A 99 14.77 -17.31 10.48
N ASN A 100 16.00 -17.58 10.06
CA ASN A 100 17.18 -17.63 10.94
C ASN A 100 17.46 -16.33 11.72
N TYR A 101 16.72 -15.24 11.46
CA TYR A 101 16.87 -13.92 12.09
C TYR A 101 15.86 -13.65 13.22
N ARG A 102 15.28 -14.71 13.82
CA ARG A 102 14.49 -14.71 15.08
C ARG A 102 13.21 -13.87 15.09
N ALA A 103 12.86 -13.23 13.98
CA ALA A 103 11.65 -12.42 13.85
C ALA A 103 10.77 -12.95 12.73
N ALA A 104 9.47 -13.14 13.02
CA ALA A 104 8.52 -13.57 12.01
C ALA A 104 8.33 -12.50 10.91
N ARG A 105 8.15 -12.98 9.68
CA ARG A 105 7.77 -12.19 8.49
C ARG A 105 6.64 -12.91 7.77
N TYR A 106 5.91 -12.20 6.92
CA TYR A 106 5.01 -12.83 5.95
C TYR A 106 5.84 -13.44 4.82
N VAL A 107 6.02 -14.76 4.84
CA VAL A 107 6.88 -15.49 3.90
C VAL A 107 6.05 -16.38 3.00
N ASN A 108 6.38 -16.41 1.71
CA ASN A 108 5.65 -17.22 0.74
C ASN A 108 5.82 -18.72 1.05
N VAL A 109 4.71 -19.46 1.17
CA VAL A 109 4.69 -20.90 1.48
C VAL A 109 5.42 -21.77 0.44
N LEU A 110 5.49 -21.33 -0.82
CA LEU A 110 6.17 -22.02 -1.91
C LEU A 110 7.58 -21.45 -2.19
N ASN A 111 7.90 -20.27 -1.66
CA ASN A 111 9.19 -19.62 -1.85
C ASN A 111 9.67 -18.95 -0.56
N PRO A 112 10.48 -19.63 0.27
CA PRO A 112 10.92 -19.11 1.56
C PRO A 112 11.85 -17.88 1.47
N GLN A 113 12.32 -17.53 0.26
CA GLN A 113 13.12 -16.33 -0.01
C GLN A 113 12.26 -15.15 -0.49
N GLN A 114 10.93 -15.27 -0.49
CA GLN A 114 10.01 -14.21 -0.86
C GLN A 114 9.23 -13.70 0.35
N VAL A 115 9.35 -12.40 0.61
CA VAL A 115 8.67 -11.71 1.72
C VAL A 115 7.58 -10.79 1.19
N LEU A 116 6.51 -10.63 1.97
CA LEU A 116 5.42 -9.69 1.74
C LEU A 116 5.47 -8.53 2.74
N VAL A 117 5.23 -7.31 2.25
CA VAL A 117 4.99 -6.12 3.05
C VAL A 117 3.74 -5.43 2.53
N TYR A 118 2.81 -5.12 3.42
CA TYR A 118 1.63 -4.33 3.09
C TYR A 118 1.95 -2.84 3.22
N VAL A 119 1.42 -2.06 2.27
CA VAL A 119 1.62 -0.62 2.20
C VAL A 119 0.28 0.05 1.98
N ALA A 120 0.03 1.12 2.73
CA ALA A 120 -1.08 2.02 2.50
C ALA A 120 -0.68 3.49 2.69
N GLY A 121 -1.48 4.37 2.13
CA GLY A 121 -1.45 5.80 2.38
C GLY A 121 -2.87 6.30 2.67
N SER A 122 -2.97 7.33 3.49
CA SER A 122 -4.23 8.01 3.79
C SER A 122 -4.02 9.52 3.71
N CYS A 123 -5.09 10.25 3.39
CA CYS A 123 -5.12 11.71 3.40
C CYS A 123 -6.49 12.19 3.85
N ILE A 124 -6.52 12.97 4.93
CA ILE A 124 -7.71 13.70 5.38
C ILE A 124 -7.69 15.12 4.83
N ASP A 125 -8.86 15.75 4.74
CA ASP A 125 -9.06 17.13 4.27
C ASP A 125 -8.45 17.43 2.89
N TYR A 126 -8.51 16.47 1.96
CA TYR A 126 -7.92 16.63 0.62
C TYR A 126 -8.41 17.89 -0.09
N GLY A 127 -7.47 18.67 -0.64
CA GLY A 127 -7.75 19.93 -1.33
C GLY A 127 -7.91 21.14 -0.39
N HIS A 128 -7.86 20.95 0.92
CA HIS A 128 -7.91 22.01 1.91
C HIS A 128 -6.50 22.35 2.45
N PRO A 129 -6.24 23.58 2.93
CA PRO A 129 -4.97 23.92 3.60
C PRO A 129 -4.68 23.06 4.84
N SER A 130 -5.71 22.45 5.44
CA SER A 130 -5.58 21.52 6.57
C SER A 130 -5.33 20.07 6.15
N ALA A 131 -5.10 19.79 4.85
CA ALA A 131 -4.85 18.44 4.36
C ALA A 131 -3.69 17.78 5.12
N ARG A 132 -3.92 16.56 5.61
CA ARG A 132 -2.90 15.78 6.33
C ARG A 132 -2.84 14.38 5.76
N ALA A 133 -1.66 13.97 5.33
CA ALA A 133 -1.44 12.66 4.76
C ALA A 133 -0.40 11.85 5.55
N ALA A 134 -0.51 10.54 5.50
CA ALA A 134 0.38 9.63 6.19
C ALA A 134 0.45 8.29 5.47
N TRP A 135 1.51 7.53 5.73
CA TRP A 135 1.78 6.25 5.11
C TRP A 135 2.15 5.22 6.17
N SER A 136 1.92 3.94 5.85
CA SER A 136 2.16 2.83 6.78
C SER A 136 2.81 1.61 6.11
N LEU A 137 3.45 0.79 6.93
CA LEU A 137 4.09 -0.48 6.56
C LEU A 137 3.70 -1.57 7.55
N ILE A 138 3.09 -2.66 7.08
CA ILE A 138 2.88 -3.87 7.88
C ILE A 138 3.77 -4.99 7.36
N PHE A 139 4.70 -5.43 8.20
CA PHE A 139 5.71 -6.46 7.85
C PHE A 139 6.01 -7.43 9.00
N ARG A 140 5.53 -7.13 10.21
CA ARG A 140 5.70 -7.95 11.42
C ARG A 140 4.35 -8.53 11.87
N PRO A 141 4.06 -9.81 11.56
CA PRO A 141 2.79 -10.44 11.95
C PRO A 141 2.65 -10.63 13.46
N GLU A 142 3.74 -10.93 14.17
CA GLU A 142 3.71 -11.29 15.60
C GLU A 142 4.06 -10.13 16.53
N ALA A 143 4.40 -8.96 15.98
CA ALA A 143 4.75 -7.76 16.75
C ALA A 143 4.14 -6.52 16.05
N PRO A 144 2.82 -6.29 16.20
CA PRO A 144 2.13 -5.18 15.55
C PRO A 144 2.74 -3.80 15.85
N GLU A 145 3.35 -3.63 17.02
CA GLU A 145 4.07 -2.43 17.45
C GLU A 145 5.34 -2.14 16.65
N ALA A 146 5.87 -3.14 15.95
CA ALA A 146 7.01 -2.99 15.05
C ALA A 146 6.63 -2.48 13.66
N ASN A 147 5.34 -2.48 13.32
CA ASN A 147 4.85 -1.90 12.09
C ASN A 147 4.97 -0.37 12.15
N VAL A 148 5.14 0.24 10.98
CA VAL A 148 5.53 1.66 10.89
C VAL A 148 4.37 2.47 10.38
N THR A 149 4.14 3.62 10.99
CA THR A 149 3.31 4.69 10.43
C THR A 149 4.02 6.02 10.58
N CYS A 150 3.95 6.86 9.57
CA CYS A 150 4.61 8.15 9.55
C CYS A 150 3.75 9.18 8.83
N ARG A 151 3.80 10.40 9.36
CA ARG A 151 3.27 11.58 8.70
C ARG A 151 4.03 11.81 7.37
N LEU A 152 3.30 12.12 6.30
CA LEU A 152 3.89 12.54 5.03
C LEU A 152 4.62 13.87 5.20
N GLU A 153 5.79 13.99 4.57
CA GLU A 153 6.60 15.20 4.59
C GLU A 153 5.86 16.44 4.07
N GLN A 154 6.16 17.61 4.63
CA GLN A 154 5.56 18.91 4.24
C GLN A 154 6.20 19.53 2.98
N ASP A 155 7.10 18.82 2.30
CA ASP A 155 7.79 19.28 1.09
C ASP A 155 6.93 19.16 -0.19
N GLY A 156 5.62 19.25 -0.04
CA GLY A 156 4.68 19.41 -1.13
C GLY A 156 3.27 18.89 -0.80
N PRO A 157 2.45 18.61 -1.83
CA PRO A 157 1.02 18.38 -1.65
C PRO A 157 0.70 17.18 -0.77
N GLN A 158 -0.16 17.39 0.23
CA GLN A 158 -0.71 16.35 1.08
C GLN A 158 -1.82 15.63 0.32
N THR A 159 -1.49 14.46 -0.22
CA THR A 159 -2.40 13.66 -1.06
C THR A 159 -2.23 12.18 -0.77
N GLN A 160 -3.29 11.39 -0.97
CA GLN A 160 -3.25 9.95 -0.78
C GLN A 160 -2.23 9.27 -1.72
N HIS A 161 -2.24 9.59 -3.01
CA HIS A 161 -1.30 9.02 -3.98
C HIS A 161 0.17 9.30 -3.63
N ARG A 162 0.49 10.49 -3.12
CA ARG A 162 1.84 10.82 -2.66
C ARG A 162 2.22 9.98 -1.44
N ALA A 163 1.29 9.81 -0.49
CA ALA A 163 1.49 8.98 0.70
C ALA A 163 1.69 7.50 0.35
N GLU A 164 0.85 6.93 -0.52
CA GLU A 164 0.97 5.54 -0.97
C GLU A 164 2.32 5.28 -1.65
N LEU A 165 2.74 6.18 -2.56
CA LEU A 165 4.03 6.08 -3.24
C LEU A 165 5.20 6.25 -2.25
N ARG A 166 5.07 7.15 -1.28
CA ARG A 166 6.07 7.34 -0.20
C ARG A 166 6.20 6.10 0.68
N GLY A 167 5.09 5.45 1.01
CA GLY A 167 5.05 4.18 1.74
C GLY A 167 5.74 3.07 0.95
N ALA A 168 5.51 2.97 -0.37
CA ALA A 168 6.18 1.97 -1.21
C ALA A 168 7.71 2.16 -1.22
N ILE A 169 8.19 3.41 -1.29
CA ILE A 169 9.62 3.72 -1.16
C ILE A 169 10.14 3.34 0.22
N ALA A 170 9.40 3.69 1.28
CA ALA A 170 9.76 3.35 2.65
C ALA A 170 9.89 1.84 2.82
N ALA A 171 8.98 1.04 2.28
CA ALA A 171 9.02 -0.43 2.36
C ALA A 171 10.33 -1.00 1.81
N LEU A 172 10.80 -0.51 0.65
CA LEU A 172 12.05 -0.95 0.04
C LEU A 172 13.29 -0.50 0.85
N GLN A 173 13.22 0.66 1.50
CA GLN A 173 14.33 1.26 2.25
C GLN A 173 14.42 0.79 3.70
N TYR A 174 13.30 0.38 4.29
CA TYR A 174 13.13 0.24 5.72
C TYR A 174 14.09 -0.78 6.31
N ARG A 175 14.34 -1.89 5.61
CA ARG A 175 15.26 -2.93 6.07
C ARG A 175 16.18 -3.38 4.96
N GLN A 176 17.31 -3.93 5.36
CA GLN A 176 18.19 -4.63 4.45
C GLN A 176 17.63 -6.03 4.16
N TRP A 177 16.50 -6.14 3.46
CA TRP A 177 15.77 -7.40 3.24
C TRP A 177 16.65 -8.57 2.76
N HIS A 178 17.66 -8.28 1.92
CA HIS A 178 18.64 -9.25 1.47
C HIS A 178 19.48 -9.91 2.58
N THR A 179 19.80 -9.19 3.66
CA THR A 179 20.52 -9.73 4.82
C THR A 179 19.61 -10.60 5.67
N GLU A 180 18.29 -10.47 5.56
CA GLU A 180 17.32 -11.41 6.17
C GLU A 180 17.13 -12.70 5.34
N GLY A 181 17.89 -12.87 4.25
CA GLY A 181 17.83 -14.05 3.38
C GLY A 181 16.81 -13.96 2.25
N PHE A 182 16.12 -12.84 2.10
CA PHE A 182 15.15 -12.66 1.02
C PHE A 182 15.83 -12.31 -0.31
N ARG A 183 15.25 -12.83 -1.39
CA ARG A 183 15.63 -12.59 -2.80
C ARG A 183 14.46 -12.09 -3.64
N SER A 184 13.25 -12.10 -3.11
CA SER A 184 12.11 -11.42 -3.70
C SER A 184 11.33 -10.67 -2.61
N PHE A 185 10.88 -9.47 -2.95
CA PHE A 185 10.19 -8.56 -2.05
C PHE A 185 8.88 -8.13 -2.68
N VAL A 186 7.75 -8.48 -2.08
CA VAL A 186 6.41 -8.17 -2.60
C VAL A 186 5.81 -7.04 -1.80
N ILE A 187 5.50 -5.93 -2.48
CA ILE A 187 4.67 -4.85 -1.94
C ILE A 187 3.22 -5.15 -2.29
N ALA A 188 2.39 -5.42 -1.29
CA ALA A 188 0.95 -5.48 -1.47
C ALA A 188 0.31 -4.14 -1.11
N THR A 189 -0.56 -3.66 -2.00
CA THR A 189 -1.34 -2.45 -1.79
C THR A 189 -2.61 -2.49 -2.63
N ASN A 190 -3.65 -1.79 -2.21
CA ASN A 190 -4.87 -1.56 -2.98
C ASN A 190 -4.78 -0.32 -3.90
N SER A 191 -3.60 0.29 -4.01
CA SER A 191 -3.36 1.45 -4.89
C SER A 191 -3.03 1.03 -6.32
N ASP A 192 -3.99 1.20 -7.23
CA ASP A 192 -3.76 1.08 -8.68
C ASP A 192 -2.67 2.06 -9.16
N TYR A 193 -2.64 3.26 -8.56
CA TYR A 193 -1.64 4.29 -8.86
C TYR A 193 -0.22 3.79 -8.62
N VAL A 194 0.04 3.15 -7.48
CA VAL A 194 1.36 2.60 -7.15
C VAL A 194 1.66 1.37 -8.01
N VAL A 195 0.72 0.42 -8.11
CA VAL A 195 0.97 -0.86 -8.80
C VAL A 195 1.23 -0.62 -10.28
N ARG A 196 0.28 -0.01 -11.02
CA ARG A 196 0.46 0.24 -12.46
C ARG A 196 1.54 1.26 -12.73
N GLY A 197 1.70 2.26 -11.86
CA GLY A 197 2.80 3.19 -11.96
C GLY A 197 4.15 2.47 -11.93
N ALA A 198 4.36 1.53 -11.01
CA ALA A 198 5.61 0.79 -10.89
C ALA A 198 5.81 -0.30 -11.97
N THR A 199 4.72 -0.92 -12.46
CA THR A 199 4.79 -2.07 -13.38
C THR A 199 4.64 -1.68 -14.87
N GLU A 200 3.94 -0.59 -15.17
CA GLU A 200 3.56 -0.23 -16.55
C GLU A 200 4.04 1.15 -16.97
N PHE A 201 4.01 2.15 -16.08
CA PHE A 201 4.12 3.55 -16.49
C PHE A 201 5.48 4.19 -16.21
N ALA A 202 6.09 3.96 -15.04
CA ALA A 202 7.31 4.65 -14.62
C ALA A 202 8.46 4.51 -15.61
N TRP A 203 8.64 3.33 -16.21
CA TRP A 203 9.65 3.13 -17.24
C TRP A 203 9.33 3.85 -18.56
N LYS A 204 8.04 3.99 -18.91
CA LYS A 204 7.60 4.75 -20.10
C LYS A 204 7.79 6.25 -19.87
N TRP A 205 7.42 6.72 -18.68
CA TRP A 205 7.65 8.10 -18.25
C TRP A 205 9.14 8.42 -18.24
N GLU A 206 9.99 7.55 -17.70
CA GLU A 206 11.44 7.79 -17.75
C GLU A 206 11.96 7.90 -19.20
N LYS A 207 11.53 7.01 -20.10
CA LYS A 207 11.92 7.05 -21.52
C LYS A 207 11.43 8.29 -22.25
N ASN A 208 10.30 8.87 -21.86
CA ASN A 208 9.72 10.05 -22.50
C ASN A 208 10.08 11.38 -21.81
N GLY A 209 11.04 11.36 -20.86
CA GLY A 209 11.49 12.55 -20.15
C GLY A 209 10.53 13.02 -19.05
N TRP A 210 9.78 12.09 -18.46
CA TRP A 210 8.80 12.29 -17.39
C TRP A 210 7.64 13.20 -17.76
N LYS A 211 7.09 12.96 -18.95
CA LYS A 211 5.92 13.69 -19.45
C LYS A 211 4.71 12.76 -19.56
N ASN A 212 3.56 13.28 -19.22
CA ASN A 212 2.29 12.60 -19.43
C ASN A 212 2.01 12.53 -20.94
N PRO A 213 1.85 11.33 -21.55
CA PRO A 213 1.66 11.19 -23.00
C PRO A 213 0.44 11.92 -23.55
N GLN A 214 -0.59 12.11 -22.72
CA GLN A 214 -1.88 12.66 -23.10
C GLN A 214 -1.84 14.17 -23.32
N ASP A 215 -1.15 14.91 -22.44
CA ASP A 215 -1.18 16.37 -22.39
C ASP A 215 0.22 17.01 -22.46
N GLY A 216 1.28 16.21 -22.36
CA GLY A 216 2.67 16.67 -22.37
C GLY A 216 3.17 17.30 -21.07
N TYR A 217 2.31 17.41 -20.03
CA TYR A 217 2.69 17.98 -18.75
C TYR A 217 3.64 17.07 -17.97
N PRO A 218 4.44 17.62 -17.03
CA PRO A 218 5.26 16.81 -16.14
C PRO A 218 4.40 15.80 -15.36
N VAL A 219 4.90 14.57 -15.24
CA VAL A 219 4.24 13.52 -14.45
C VAL A 219 4.16 13.95 -12.98
N ALA A 220 2.97 13.85 -12.39
CA ALA A 220 2.77 14.11 -10.97
C ALA A 220 3.62 13.18 -10.10
N ASN A 221 4.14 13.70 -8.98
CA ASN A 221 5.03 12.96 -8.07
C ASN A 221 6.31 12.40 -8.72
N ARG A 222 6.77 12.98 -9.85
CA ARG A 222 8.01 12.57 -10.55
C ARG A 222 9.17 12.27 -9.61
N ALA A 223 9.47 13.18 -8.68
CA ALA A 223 10.61 13.03 -7.76
C ALA A 223 10.51 11.74 -6.90
N LEU A 224 9.31 11.37 -6.45
CA LEU A 224 9.09 10.12 -5.72
C LEU A 224 9.17 8.91 -6.64
N TRP A 225 8.66 8.99 -7.87
CA TRP A 225 8.82 7.92 -8.85
C TRP A 225 10.30 7.66 -9.18
N GLU A 226 11.09 8.71 -9.39
CA GLU A 226 12.55 8.61 -9.59
C GLU A 226 13.22 7.92 -8.39
N LYS A 227 12.81 8.25 -7.15
CA LYS A 227 13.31 7.59 -5.93
C LYS A 227 12.90 6.11 -5.86
N LEU A 228 11.63 5.78 -6.13
CA LEU A 228 11.15 4.39 -6.15
C LEU A 228 11.97 3.56 -7.15
N MET A 229 12.15 4.07 -8.38
CA MET A 229 12.89 3.38 -9.43
C MET A 229 14.38 3.23 -9.08
N LYS A 230 14.97 4.21 -8.38
CA LYS A 230 16.33 4.10 -7.84
C LYS A 230 16.45 2.96 -6.83
N GLU A 231 15.54 2.87 -5.86
CA GLU A 231 15.56 1.79 -4.85
C GLU A 231 15.30 0.41 -5.47
N VAL A 232 14.40 0.34 -6.44
CA VAL A 232 14.14 -0.89 -7.20
C VAL A 232 15.42 -1.38 -7.89
N ARG A 233 16.10 -0.53 -8.65
CA ARG A 233 17.36 -0.90 -9.32
C ARG A 233 18.47 -1.29 -8.34
N LYS A 234 18.50 -0.63 -7.18
CA LYS A 234 19.48 -0.92 -6.12
C LYS A 234 19.26 -2.31 -5.54
N LEU A 235 18.02 -2.73 -5.32
CA LEU A 235 17.70 -4.08 -4.87
C LEU A 235 18.01 -5.12 -5.96
N GLU A 236 17.67 -4.83 -7.21
CA GLU A 236 17.98 -5.73 -8.33
C GLU A 236 19.48 -5.94 -8.55
N SER A 237 20.31 -4.90 -8.34
CA SER A 237 21.76 -5.01 -8.51
C SER A 237 22.41 -5.94 -7.48
N ILE A 238 21.76 -6.13 -6.32
CA ILE A 238 22.17 -7.09 -5.28
C ILE A 238 21.36 -8.39 -5.31
N GLY A 239 20.60 -8.64 -6.37
CA GLY A 239 19.88 -9.89 -6.58
C GLY A 239 18.57 -10.04 -5.78
N VAL A 240 17.97 -8.94 -5.33
CA VAL A 240 16.61 -8.91 -4.78
C VAL A 240 15.65 -8.39 -5.84
N GLU A 241 14.55 -9.11 -6.09
CA GLU A 241 13.53 -8.72 -7.06
C GLU A 241 12.30 -8.09 -6.35
N PRO A 242 12.11 -6.76 -6.43
CA PRO A 242 10.88 -6.11 -5.97
C PRO A 242 9.72 -6.41 -6.93
N LYS A 243 8.58 -6.79 -6.37
CA LYS A 243 7.31 -7.01 -7.06
C LYS A 243 6.20 -6.20 -6.41
N PHE A 244 5.22 -5.82 -7.21
CA PHE A 244 4.06 -5.04 -6.78
C PHE A 244 2.81 -5.87 -7.01
N TRP A 245 1.98 -6.00 -5.97
CA TRP A 245 0.77 -6.77 -5.97
C TRP A 245 -0.42 -5.86 -5.66
N HIS A 246 -1.35 -5.76 -6.62
CA HIS A 246 -2.65 -5.17 -6.35
C HIS A 246 -3.52 -6.16 -5.58
N ILE A 247 -3.93 -5.77 -4.38
CA ILE A 247 -4.87 -6.52 -3.53
C ILE A 247 -6.16 -5.73 -3.34
N SER A 248 -7.24 -6.40 -2.94
CA SER A 248 -8.49 -5.70 -2.62
C SER A 248 -8.34 -4.85 -1.35
N SER A 249 -9.20 -3.84 -1.19
CA SER A 249 -9.19 -2.95 -0.02
C SER A 249 -9.39 -3.72 1.29
N GLU A 250 -10.23 -4.75 1.26
CA GLU A 250 -10.56 -5.58 2.44
C GLU A 250 -9.31 -6.30 2.97
N TRP A 251 -8.37 -6.66 2.08
CA TRP A 251 -7.14 -7.36 2.46
C TRP A 251 -6.03 -6.40 2.91
N ASN A 252 -6.23 -5.08 2.72
CA ASN A 252 -5.26 -4.04 3.09
C ASN A 252 -5.77 -3.11 4.22
N GLU A 253 -6.91 -3.45 4.83
CA GLU A 253 -7.62 -2.60 5.81
C GLU A 253 -6.70 -2.20 6.97
N SER A 254 -5.99 -3.15 7.59
CA SER A 254 -5.10 -2.85 8.71
C SER A 254 -3.99 -1.87 8.37
N ALA A 255 -3.43 -1.94 7.14
CA ALA A 255 -2.43 -0.98 6.70
C ALA A 255 -3.07 0.40 6.50
N PHE A 256 -4.26 0.45 5.90
CA PHE A 256 -4.99 1.70 5.69
C PHE A 256 -5.35 2.38 7.02
N GLU A 257 -5.94 1.66 7.98
CA GLU A 257 -6.27 2.19 9.32
C GLU A 257 -5.03 2.74 10.02
N MET A 258 -3.90 2.04 9.91
CA MET A 258 -2.63 2.49 10.47
C MET A 258 -2.10 3.77 9.79
N ALA A 259 -2.31 3.92 8.47
CA ALA A 259 -1.96 5.15 7.77
C ALA A 259 -2.91 6.29 8.15
N GLU A 260 -4.21 6.02 8.29
CA GLU A 260 -5.20 7.02 8.72
C GLU A 260 -4.90 7.54 10.13
N ALA A 261 -4.60 6.65 11.08
CA ALA A 261 -4.14 7.05 12.42
C ALA A 261 -2.86 7.92 12.35
N GLY A 262 -1.99 7.65 11.38
CA GLY A 262 -0.77 8.43 11.11
C GLY A 262 -1.03 9.89 10.73
N THR A 263 -2.21 10.22 10.21
CA THR A 263 -2.58 11.62 9.85
C THR A 263 -2.67 12.53 11.07
N GLN A 264 -2.91 11.96 12.26
CA GLN A 264 -3.02 12.68 13.53
C GLN A 264 -1.66 12.86 14.24
N LEU A 265 -0.59 12.26 13.71
CA LEU A 265 0.76 12.47 14.24
C LEU A 265 1.21 13.91 14.04
N GLN A 266 2.16 14.36 14.86
CA GLN A 266 2.77 15.67 14.72
C GLN A 266 3.38 15.82 13.31
N ASP A 267 3.27 17.03 12.76
CA ASP A 267 3.88 17.32 11.47
C ASP A 267 5.40 17.14 11.54
N VAL A 268 5.95 16.49 10.52
CA VAL A 268 7.40 16.32 10.36
C VAL A 268 7.91 17.46 9.48
N ASP A 269 8.65 18.39 10.09
CA ASP A 269 9.29 19.52 9.40
C ASP A 269 10.57 19.05 8.69
N THR A 270 10.44 18.26 7.63
CA THR A 270 11.59 17.86 6.82
C THR A 270 11.22 17.65 5.36
N SER A 271 12.18 17.95 4.48
CA SER A 271 12.26 17.33 3.16
C SER A 271 12.33 15.81 3.27
N PHE A 272 12.05 15.08 2.19
CA PHE A 272 12.18 13.61 2.14
C PHE A 272 13.39 13.09 2.93
N GLN A 273 13.16 12.17 3.85
CA GLN A 273 14.21 11.48 4.60
C GLN A 273 14.06 9.96 4.48
N LYS A 274 15.21 9.28 4.35
CA LYS A 274 15.21 7.83 4.33
C LYS A 274 14.85 7.29 5.71
N VAL A 275 13.87 6.39 5.76
CA VAL A 275 13.45 5.70 6.99
C VAL A 275 14.12 4.34 7.01
N VAL A 276 14.92 4.07 8.04
CA VAL A 276 15.62 2.79 8.22
C VAL A 276 15.31 2.24 9.61
N GLY A 277 14.82 1.00 9.67
CA GLY A 277 14.72 0.22 10.90
C GLY A 277 16.00 -0.59 11.13
N VAL A 278 16.60 -0.43 12.31
CA VAL A 278 17.80 -1.19 12.72
C VAL A 278 17.37 -2.46 13.47
N LEU A 279 18.03 -3.59 13.20
CA LEU A 279 18.02 -4.75 14.11
C LEU A 279 18.98 -4.43 15.24
N VAL A 280 18.46 -4.23 16.45
CA VAL A 280 19.27 -4.22 17.67
C VAL A 280 19.27 -5.62 18.26
#